data_AF-A0A0E3JZT9-F1
#
_entry.id   AF-A0A0E3JZT9-F1
#
_cell.length_a   1.000
_cell.length_b   1.000
_cell.length_c   1.000
_cell.angle_alpha   90.00
_cell.angle_beta   90.00
_cell.angle_gamma   90.00
#
_symmetry.space_group_name_H-M   'P 1'
#
loop_
_entity.id
_entity.type
_entity.pdbx_description
1 polymer ?
#
loop_
_entity_poly.entity_id
_entity_poly.type
_entity_poly.pdbx_seq_one_letter_code
_entity_poly.pdbx_strand_id
1 'polypeptide(L)'
;MISKYSISNFKIHKSGYIFNLDGLTILTGTNNSGKSSLTQSLRLLSKINRYSFSYTKLPFEQILELGDFKKTLNKEVSRRESIKYKLSLKIENLKFCNIELEFDSVYNYKLNFVDMTDAAILKRIDIYFKNSSDLVKNYEFVINTDNSNPITYDLNEIILNDKEEKRILLQKGILVKGLYPNFIPQFSQQGFKELLTINEHLGNINENSIKYIPALRNNGNTADILDNFKENIIFDNETRLLDAFYIWTNKILNSEFKLKIEENKRKIVALENNIEFDLLQIGFGNTQILPILITILTAKKGDLVIIENPEVHLHPKWKTNLVELFYYAAKFGVNILIETQSLEIVNRIRLFVKNDNTLKDKTSLYFFENHSLKSAIQKIEIEDTGSLDLWPDDFVDKVTIEDNFGLL
;
A
#
# COMPACT_ATOMS: atom_id res chain seq x y z
N MET A 1 -5.37 6.23 8.11
CA MET A 1 -4.12 6.02 7.34
C MET A 1 -3.42 4.75 7.79
N ILE A 2 -3.00 3.87 6.89
CA ILE A 2 -2.16 2.71 7.25
C ILE A 2 -0.74 3.21 7.51
N SER A 3 -0.24 2.99 8.72
CA SER A 3 1.08 3.48 9.16
C SER A 3 2.10 2.37 9.34
N LYS A 4 1.66 1.16 9.69
CA LYS A 4 2.52 -0.02 9.71
C LYS A 4 1.79 -1.20 9.07
N TYR A 5 2.57 -2.10 8.50
CA TYR A 5 2.08 -3.25 7.76
C TYR A 5 2.97 -4.46 8.02
N SER A 6 2.38 -5.64 8.15
CA SER A 6 3.10 -6.91 8.18
C SER A 6 2.24 -7.99 7.54
N ILE A 7 2.90 -8.92 6.86
CA ILE A 7 2.26 -10.08 6.21
C ILE A 7 2.99 -11.35 6.61
N SER A 8 2.25 -12.38 7.00
CA SER A 8 2.78 -13.72 7.32
C SER A 8 2.13 -14.79 6.46
N ASN A 9 2.87 -15.88 6.26
CA ASN A 9 2.48 -17.02 5.43
C ASN A 9 2.15 -16.66 3.97
N PHE A 10 2.77 -15.63 3.40
CA PHE A 10 2.50 -15.15 2.04
C PHE A 10 3.75 -15.22 1.17
N LYS A 11 3.75 -16.07 0.14
CA LYS A 11 4.88 -16.34 -0.75
C LYS A 11 6.17 -16.59 0.03
N ILE A 12 7.20 -15.75 -0.13
CA ILE A 12 8.48 -15.89 0.57
C ILE A 12 8.42 -15.39 2.04
N HIS A 13 7.39 -14.60 2.39
CA HIS A 13 7.20 -14.02 3.71
C HIS A 13 6.52 -15.00 4.66
N LYS A 14 7.31 -15.91 5.24
CA LYS A 14 6.84 -16.82 6.29
C LYS A 14 6.55 -16.07 7.58
N SER A 15 7.52 -15.29 8.05
CA SER A 15 7.43 -14.47 9.25
C SER A 15 6.94 -13.06 8.94
N GLY A 16 6.10 -12.50 9.82
CA GLY A 16 5.58 -11.15 9.70
C GLY A 16 6.58 -10.07 10.07
N TYR A 17 7.40 -9.65 9.10
CA TYR A 17 8.23 -8.46 9.25
C TYR A 17 7.34 -7.20 9.25
N ILE A 18 7.61 -6.28 10.17
CA ILE A 18 6.83 -5.05 10.34
C ILE A 18 7.48 -3.92 9.54
N PHE A 19 6.77 -3.48 8.50
CA PHE A 19 7.15 -2.33 7.67
C PHE A 19 6.45 -1.08 8.19
N ASN A 20 7.21 0.00 8.38
CA ASN A 20 6.67 1.35 8.50
C ASN A 20 6.28 1.86 7.11
N LEU A 21 5.04 2.34 6.97
CA LEU A 21 4.46 2.90 5.76
C LEU A 21 4.15 4.40 5.89
N ASP A 22 4.49 5.03 7.01
CA ASP A 22 4.25 6.47 7.22
C ASP A 22 5.27 7.32 6.45
N GLY A 23 4.79 8.12 5.48
CA GLY A 23 5.66 8.94 4.63
C GLY A 23 6.13 8.21 3.38
N LEU A 24 7.44 8.20 3.13
CA LEU A 24 8.10 7.55 1.99
C LEU A 24 8.78 6.25 2.41
N THR A 25 8.27 5.14 1.88
CA THR A 25 8.82 3.79 2.07
C THR A 25 9.49 3.31 0.81
N ILE A 26 10.71 2.80 0.93
CA ILE A 26 11.52 2.32 -0.19
C ILE A 26 11.83 0.85 0.02
N LEU A 27 11.49 0.02 -0.97
CA LEU A 27 11.88 -1.37 -1.05
C LEU A 27 12.96 -1.52 -2.13
N THR A 28 14.14 -1.99 -1.75
CA THR A 28 15.24 -2.25 -2.67
C THR A 28 15.96 -3.56 -2.34
N GLY A 29 16.91 -3.98 -3.17
CA GLY A 29 17.65 -5.24 -3.04
C GLY A 29 17.41 -6.24 -4.16
N THR A 30 17.88 -7.46 -3.98
CA THR A 30 18.11 -8.43 -5.07
C THR A 30 16.84 -8.96 -5.73
N ASN A 31 16.92 -9.49 -6.94
CA ASN A 31 15.76 -10.07 -7.62
C ASN A 31 15.23 -11.30 -6.86
N ASN A 32 13.92 -11.55 -6.95
CA ASN A 32 13.22 -12.64 -6.27
C ASN A 32 13.34 -12.65 -4.74
N SER A 33 13.69 -11.52 -4.11
CA SER A 33 13.83 -11.40 -2.66
C SER A 33 12.52 -11.10 -1.91
N GLY A 34 11.40 -10.91 -2.61
CA GLY A 34 10.07 -10.76 -1.98
C GLY A 34 9.48 -9.35 -1.97
N LYS A 35 10.13 -8.35 -2.57
CA LYS A 35 9.64 -6.97 -2.70
C LYS A 35 8.24 -6.90 -3.30
N SER A 36 8.07 -7.43 -4.52
CA SER A 36 6.78 -7.42 -5.21
C SER A 36 5.74 -8.33 -4.54
N SER A 37 6.16 -9.31 -3.73
CA SER A 37 5.21 -10.08 -2.92
C SER A 37 4.54 -9.20 -1.86
N LEU A 38 5.27 -8.23 -1.30
CA LEU A 38 4.72 -7.26 -0.36
C LEU A 38 3.69 -6.35 -1.06
N THR A 39 4.03 -5.78 -2.21
CA THR A 39 3.12 -4.91 -2.98
C THR A 39 1.85 -5.67 -3.40
N GLN A 40 2.00 -6.91 -3.87
CA GLN A 40 0.88 -7.78 -4.25
C GLN A 40 -0.07 -8.08 -3.08
N SER A 41 0.44 -8.28 -1.87
CA SER A 41 -0.40 -8.54 -0.69
C SER A 41 -1.24 -7.31 -0.30
N LEU A 42 -0.69 -6.10 -0.38
CA LEU A 42 -1.45 -4.86 -0.19
C LEU A 42 -2.50 -4.65 -1.28
N ARG A 43 -2.16 -4.95 -2.54
CA ARG A 43 -3.09 -4.90 -3.68
C ARG A 43 -4.24 -5.90 -3.55
N LEU A 44 -4.01 -7.08 -2.99
CA LEU A 44 -5.09 -8.04 -2.69
C LEU A 44 -6.07 -7.46 -1.68
N LEU A 45 -5.54 -6.89 -0.60
CA LEU A 45 -6.36 -6.30 0.46
C LEU A 45 -7.23 -5.16 -0.08
N SER A 46 -6.71 -4.34 -0.99
CA SER A 46 -7.43 -3.23 -1.61
C SER A 46 -8.53 -3.66 -2.60
N LYS A 47 -8.47 -4.89 -3.11
CA LYS A 47 -9.42 -5.39 -4.12
C LYS A 47 -10.54 -6.26 -3.54
N ILE A 48 -10.57 -6.45 -2.23
CA ILE A 48 -11.60 -7.27 -1.57
C ILE A 48 -12.99 -6.75 -1.93
N ASN A 49 -13.84 -7.61 -2.48
CA ASN A 49 -15.16 -7.25 -2.97
C ASN A 49 -16.14 -6.99 -1.80
N ARG A 50 -16.62 -5.75 -1.69
CA ARG A 50 -17.62 -5.35 -0.69
C ARG A 50 -19.04 -5.85 -0.99
N TYR A 51 -19.29 -6.28 -2.22
CA TYR A 51 -20.60 -6.76 -2.68
C TYR A 51 -20.70 -8.28 -2.72
N SER A 52 -19.71 -9.00 -2.19
CA SER A 52 -19.84 -10.46 -2.00
C SER A 52 -20.98 -10.74 -1.03
N PHE A 53 -22.00 -11.48 -1.49
CA PHE A 53 -23.15 -11.82 -0.66
C PHE A 53 -22.92 -13.02 0.23
N SER A 54 -21.98 -13.92 -0.10
CA SER A 54 -21.81 -15.18 0.64
C SER A 54 -20.76 -15.09 1.75
N TYR A 55 -19.58 -14.55 1.45
CA TYR A 55 -18.45 -14.42 2.38
C TYR A 55 -17.35 -13.50 1.82
N THR A 56 -16.54 -12.94 2.71
CA THR A 56 -15.32 -12.19 2.35
C THR A 56 -14.18 -13.15 2.01
N LYS A 57 -13.51 -12.92 0.86
CA LYS A 57 -12.33 -13.68 0.43
C LYS A 57 -11.26 -12.78 -0.17
N LEU A 58 -10.01 -13.25 -0.18
CA LEU A 58 -8.95 -12.63 -0.95
C LEU A 58 -9.18 -12.86 -2.45
N PRO A 59 -9.18 -11.80 -3.28
CA PRO A 59 -9.49 -11.89 -4.71
C PRO A 59 -8.24 -12.17 -5.54
N PHE A 60 -7.66 -13.36 -5.38
CA PHE A 60 -6.41 -13.72 -6.07
C PHE A 60 -6.50 -13.56 -7.59
N GLU A 61 -7.67 -13.82 -8.17
CA GLU A 61 -7.97 -13.68 -9.59
C GLU A 61 -7.80 -12.26 -10.14
N GLN A 62 -7.83 -11.23 -9.28
CA GLN A 62 -7.70 -9.85 -9.71
C GLN A 62 -6.25 -9.33 -9.74
N ILE A 63 -5.29 -10.16 -9.33
CA ILE A 63 -3.85 -9.88 -9.41
C ILE A 63 -3.23 -10.92 -10.33
N LEU A 64 -2.95 -10.55 -11.58
CA LEU A 64 -2.49 -11.46 -12.64
C LEU A 64 -1.23 -12.24 -12.25
N GLU A 65 -0.38 -11.65 -11.41
CA GLU A 65 0.88 -12.21 -10.93
C GLU A 65 0.69 -13.22 -9.77
N LEU A 66 -0.56 -13.39 -9.32
CA LEU A 66 -0.95 -14.34 -8.28
C LEU A 66 -1.71 -15.51 -8.90
N GLY A 67 -1.57 -16.66 -8.25
CA GLY A 67 -2.29 -17.87 -8.61
C GLY A 67 -3.54 -18.02 -7.76
N ASP A 68 -3.74 -19.21 -7.20
CA ASP A 68 -4.74 -19.50 -6.18
C ASP A 68 -4.15 -19.30 -4.77
N PHE A 69 -4.95 -19.62 -3.75
CA PHE A 69 -4.48 -19.62 -2.36
C PHE A 69 -3.25 -20.50 -2.17
N LYS A 70 -3.26 -21.75 -2.66
CA LYS A 70 -2.13 -22.68 -2.52
C LYS A 70 -0.84 -22.16 -3.12
N LYS A 71 -0.87 -21.53 -4.31
CA LYS A 71 0.31 -20.96 -4.95
C LYS A 71 0.84 -19.73 -4.22
N THR A 72 -0.04 -19.04 -3.49
CA THR A 72 0.28 -17.80 -2.79
C THR A 72 0.68 -18.04 -1.33
N LEU A 73 0.20 -19.11 -0.69
CA LEU A 73 0.59 -19.50 0.65
C LEU A 73 2.09 -19.84 0.70
N ASN A 74 2.76 -19.47 1.80
CA ASN A 74 4.17 -19.81 1.98
C ASN A 74 4.40 -21.33 1.90
N LYS A 75 5.44 -21.74 1.19
CA LYS A 75 5.70 -23.18 0.92
C LYS A 75 6.18 -23.96 2.13
N GLU A 76 6.61 -23.29 3.20
CA GLU A 76 7.07 -23.93 4.43
C GLU A 76 5.94 -24.11 5.47
N VAL A 77 4.69 -23.77 5.14
CA VAL A 77 3.55 -23.94 6.04
C VAL A 77 2.52 -24.91 5.50
N SER A 78 1.74 -25.50 6.41
CA SER A 78 0.63 -26.39 6.05
C SER A 78 -0.47 -25.62 5.33
N ARG A 79 -1.21 -26.27 4.43
CA ARG A 79 -2.39 -25.66 3.78
C ARG A 79 -3.52 -25.27 4.74
N ARG A 80 -3.48 -25.76 5.98
CA ARG A 80 -4.41 -25.38 7.05
C ARG A 80 -4.03 -24.06 7.74
N GLU A 81 -2.84 -23.55 7.48
CA GLU A 81 -2.39 -22.28 8.03
C GLU A 81 -2.98 -21.11 7.26
N SER A 82 -3.20 -20.02 7.97
CA SER A 82 -3.82 -18.82 7.42
C SER A 82 -2.78 -17.79 6.99
N ILE A 83 -3.13 -16.98 5.98
CA ILE A 83 -2.43 -15.74 5.66
C ILE A 83 -2.85 -14.68 6.69
N LYS A 84 -1.89 -14.01 7.32
CA LYS A 84 -2.15 -13.03 8.37
C LYS A 84 -1.64 -11.65 7.99
N TYR A 85 -2.54 -10.68 7.92
CA TYR A 85 -2.21 -9.27 7.75
C TYR A 85 -2.24 -8.60 9.12
N LYS A 86 -1.21 -7.82 9.44
CA LYS A 86 -1.17 -6.96 10.62
C LYS A 86 -1.03 -5.51 10.18
N LEU A 87 -1.95 -4.66 10.61
CA LEU A 87 -2.04 -3.25 10.23
C LEU A 87 -2.01 -2.39 11.48
N SER A 88 -1.25 -1.29 11.45
CA SER A 88 -1.44 -0.20 12.42
C SER A 88 -2.07 0.99 11.72
N LEU A 89 -3.25 1.40 12.18
CA LEU A 89 -3.99 2.53 11.63
C LEU A 89 -3.77 3.78 12.50
N LYS A 90 -3.42 4.90 11.85
CA LYS A 90 -3.53 6.23 12.46
C LYS A 90 -4.95 6.75 12.22
N ILE A 91 -5.68 6.92 13.31
CA ILE A 91 -7.08 7.36 13.39
C ILE A 91 -7.14 8.46 14.45
N GLU A 92 -7.89 9.52 14.17
CA GLU A 92 -8.07 10.64 15.09
C GLU A 92 -8.68 10.15 16.42
N ASN A 93 -8.28 10.73 17.54
CA ASN A 93 -8.70 10.36 18.90
C ASN A 93 -8.27 8.97 19.40
N LEU A 94 -7.47 8.23 18.64
CA LEU A 94 -6.82 7.00 19.09
C LEU A 94 -5.32 7.20 19.30
N LYS A 95 -4.81 6.76 20.46
CA LYS A 95 -3.36 6.70 20.73
C LYS A 95 -2.70 5.62 19.90
N PHE A 96 -3.37 4.47 19.73
CA PHE A 96 -3.00 3.45 18.75
C PHE A 96 -4.22 2.63 18.32
N CYS A 97 -4.13 2.02 17.14
CA CYS A 97 -5.08 1.02 16.64
C CYS A 97 -4.31 -0.02 15.83
N ASN A 98 -4.27 -1.25 16.31
CA ASN A 98 -3.66 -2.40 15.66
C ASN A 98 -4.75 -3.39 15.25
N ILE A 99 -4.62 -3.94 14.06
CA ILE A 99 -5.61 -4.84 13.49
C ILE A 99 -4.90 -6.07 12.93
N GLU A 100 -5.39 -7.25 13.25
CA GLU A 100 -4.99 -8.50 12.62
C GLU A 100 -6.15 -9.08 11.80
N LEU A 101 -5.91 -9.32 10.50
CA LEU A 101 -6.83 -10.01 9.62
C LEU A 101 -6.26 -11.40 9.32
N GLU A 102 -7.05 -12.43 9.59
CA GLU A 102 -6.68 -13.82 9.31
C GLU A 102 -7.54 -14.36 8.17
N PHE A 103 -6.91 -14.79 7.08
CA PHE A 103 -7.55 -15.41 5.93
C PHE A 103 -7.15 -16.87 5.82
N ASP A 104 -8.14 -17.74 5.95
CA ASP A 104 -7.92 -19.17 6.07
C ASP A 104 -8.44 -19.94 4.85
N SER A 105 -7.93 -21.15 4.64
CA SER A 105 -8.38 -21.98 3.53
C SER A 105 -9.87 -22.25 3.62
N VAL A 106 -10.59 -22.06 2.52
CA VAL A 106 -12.02 -22.39 2.44
C VAL A 106 -12.30 -23.87 2.77
N TYR A 107 -11.33 -24.76 2.53
CA TYR A 107 -11.42 -26.19 2.82
C TYR A 107 -11.39 -26.54 4.32
N ASN A 108 -11.08 -25.58 5.19
CA ASN A 108 -11.18 -25.77 6.64
C ASN A 108 -12.64 -25.73 7.12
N TYR A 109 -13.60 -25.42 6.24
CA TYR A 109 -15.00 -25.21 6.57
C TYR A 109 -15.91 -26.15 5.77
N LYS A 110 -16.98 -26.63 6.41
CA LYS A 110 -18.04 -27.40 5.76
C LYS A 110 -19.11 -26.44 5.23
N LEU A 111 -18.88 -25.88 4.05
CA LEU A 111 -19.77 -24.89 3.46
C LEU A 111 -20.58 -25.50 2.30
N ASN A 112 -21.91 -25.43 2.37
CA ASN A 112 -22.82 -26.09 1.43
C ASN A 112 -22.91 -25.42 0.04
N PHE A 113 -22.30 -24.25 -0.16
CA PHE A 113 -22.54 -23.37 -1.32
C PHE A 113 -21.27 -22.84 -2.00
N VAL A 114 -20.10 -23.45 -1.78
CA VAL A 114 -18.84 -22.88 -2.29
C VAL A 114 -18.59 -23.31 -3.72
N ASP A 115 -18.45 -22.33 -4.61
CA ASP A 115 -17.69 -22.48 -5.86
C ASP A 115 -16.37 -23.19 -5.58
N MET A 116 -16.07 -24.26 -6.33
CA MET A 116 -14.93 -25.17 -6.12
C MET A 116 -13.53 -24.54 -6.35
N THR A 117 -13.30 -23.31 -5.87
CA THR A 117 -12.06 -22.55 -6.04
C THR A 117 -11.23 -22.58 -4.77
N ASP A 118 -9.92 -22.76 -4.92
CA ASP A 118 -8.97 -22.73 -3.82
C ASP A 118 -8.78 -21.29 -3.32
N ALA A 119 -9.65 -20.90 -2.39
CA ALA A 119 -9.79 -19.54 -1.88
C ALA A 119 -9.35 -19.40 -0.41
N ALA A 120 -8.96 -18.17 -0.05
CA ALA A 120 -8.72 -17.78 1.33
C ALA A 120 -9.88 -16.89 1.81
N ILE A 121 -10.66 -17.37 2.77
CA ILE A 121 -11.81 -16.64 3.32
C ILE A 121 -11.42 -15.96 4.62
N LEU A 122 -12.03 -14.81 4.91
CA LEU A 122 -11.79 -14.10 6.16
C LEU A 122 -12.29 -14.98 7.32
N LYS A 123 -11.39 -15.33 8.23
CA LYS A 123 -11.66 -16.12 9.43
C LYS A 123 -11.84 -15.23 10.66
N ARG A 124 -10.99 -14.22 10.80
CA ARG A 124 -10.95 -13.36 11.97
C ARG A 124 -10.53 -11.94 11.63
N ILE A 125 -11.14 -10.98 12.32
CA ILE A 125 -10.65 -9.61 12.48
C ILE A 125 -10.43 -9.38 13.98
N ASP A 126 -9.19 -9.16 14.41
CA ASP A 126 -8.84 -8.75 15.77
C ASP A 126 -8.48 -7.26 15.76
N ILE A 127 -9.07 -6.47 16.66
CA ILE A 127 -8.93 -5.01 16.72
C ILE A 127 -8.53 -4.63 18.14
N TYR A 128 -7.27 -4.25 18.30
CA TYR A 128 -6.70 -3.80 19.56
C TYR A 128 -6.37 -2.31 19.51
N PHE A 129 -7.01 -1.51 20.35
CA PHE A 129 -6.82 -0.05 20.33
C PHE A 129 -6.78 0.56 21.73
N LYS A 130 -6.25 1.78 21.77
CA LYS A 130 -6.29 2.65 22.95
C LYS A 130 -6.75 4.04 22.54
N ASN A 131 -7.77 4.58 23.19
CA ASN A 131 -8.27 5.92 22.91
C ASN A 131 -7.50 7.02 23.69
N SER A 132 -7.83 8.27 23.42
CA SER A 132 -7.24 9.44 24.07
C SER A 132 -7.45 9.46 25.59
N SER A 133 -8.56 8.91 26.09
CA SER A 133 -8.90 8.77 27.52
C SER A 133 -8.25 7.54 28.19
N ASP A 134 -7.26 6.92 27.56
CA ASP A 134 -6.55 5.74 28.04
C ASP A 134 -7.37 4.45 28.17
N LEU A 135 -8.61 4.42 27.64
CA LEU A 135 -9.39 3.19 27.51
C LEU A 135 -8.71 2.27 26.49
N VAL A 136 -8.41 1.05 26.91
CA VAL A 136 -7.87 -0.02 26.08
C VAL A 136 -8.96 -1.05 25.83
N LYS A 137 -9.14 -1.45 24.58
CA LYS A 137 -10.08 -2.52 24.20
C LYS A 137 -9.45 -3.45 23.18
N ASN A 138 -9.85 -4.73 23.25
CA ASN A 138 -9.61 -5.71 22.20
C ASN A 138 -10.94 -6.35 21.79
N TYR A 139 -11.30 -6.20 20.52
CA TYR A 139 -12.50 -6.80 19.92
C TYR A 139 -12.12 -7.80 18.83
N GLU A 140 -12.78 -8.95 18.83
CA GLU A 140 -12.57 -10.04 17.88
C GLU A 140 -13.86 -10.36 17.15
N PHE A 141 -13.88 -10.18 15.82
CA PHE A 141 -14.89 -10.77 14.95
C PHE A 141 -14.37 -12.11 14.45
N VAL A 142 -15.03 -13.21 14.79
CA VAL A 142 -14.65 -14.56 14.37
C VAL A 142 -15.75 -15.21 13.54
N ILE A 143 -15.36 -15.89 12.47
CA ILE A 143 -16.29 -16.57 11.56
C ILE A 143 -17.16 -17.57 12.33
N ASN A 144 -18.47 -17.52 12.06
CA ASN A 144 -19.45 -18.48 12.54
C ASN A 144 -19.92 -19.36 11.37
N THR A 145 -19.73 -20.67 11.51
CA THR A 145 -19.97 -21.66 10.45
C THR A 145 -21.16 -22.55 10.73
N ASP A 146 -22.12 -22.11 11.55
CA ASP A 146 -23.35 -22.85 11.90
C ASP A 146 -24.35 -22.97 10.72
N ASN A 147 -23.84 -23.25 9.50
CA ASN A 147 -24.58 -23.43 8.24
C ASN A 147 -25.43 -22.23 7.79
N SER A 148 -25.07 -21.00 8.16
CA SER A 148 -25.73 -19.79 7.64
C SER A 148 -25.21 -19.43 6.24
N ASN A 149 -26.12 -19.18 5.30
CA ASN A 149 -25.84 -18.42 4.08
C ASN A 149 -26.65 -17.12 4.16
N PRO A 150 -26.02 -15.95 4.28
CA PRO A 150 -24.57 -15.68 4.24
C PRO A 150 -23.78 -16.17 5.47
N ILE A 151 -22.46 -16.28 5.33
CA ILE A 151 -21.55 -16.52 6.47
C ILE A 151 -21.63 -15.30 7.40
N THR A 152 -21.73 -15.57 8.70
CA THR A 152 -21.80 -14.53 9.74
C THR A 152 -20.60 -14.61 10.67
N TYR A 153 -20.46 -13.62 11.54
CA TYR A 153 -19.38 -13.51 12.52
C TYR A 153 -19.96 -13.28 13.91
N ASP A 154 -19.27 -13.83 14.91
CA ASP A 154 -19.50 -13.54 16.32
C ASP A 154 -18.52 -12.45 16.75
N LEU A 155 -19.02 -11.41 17.42
CA LEU A 155 -18.23 -10.35 18.04
C LEU A 155 -17.98 -10.68 19.50
N ASN A 156 -16.71 -10.76 19.88
CA ASN A 156 -16.24 -10.96 21.24
C ASN A 156 -15.42 -9.75 21.72
N GLU A 157 -15.46 -9.48 23.02
CA GLU A 157 -14.44 -8.69 23.70
C GLU A 157 -13.41 -9.63 24.33
N ILE A 158 -12.13 -9.36 24.09
CA ILE A 158 -11.02 -10.08 24.70
C ILE A 158 -10.52 -9.30 25.91
N ILE A 159 -10.60 -9.92 27.08
CA ILE A 159 -10.06 -9.38 28.33
C ILE A 159 -8.83 -10.20 28.72
N LEU A 160 -7.70 -9.51 28.86
CA LEU A 160 -6.46 -10.07 29.37
C LEU A 160 -6.44 -9.93 30.89
N ASN A 161 -6.53 -11.04 31.61
CA ASN A 161 -6.23 -11.12 33.03
C ASN A 161 -4.86 -11.80 33.23
N ASP A 162 -4.23 -11.64 34.40
CA ASP A 162 -2.82 -11.94 34.75
C ASP A 162 -2.16 -13.26 34.29
N LYS A 163 -2.85 -14.14 33.54
CA LYS A 163 -2.30 -15.23 32.72
C LYS A 163 -3.27 -15.84 31.68
N GLU A 164 -4.50 -15.33 31.54
CA GLU A 164 -5.52 -15.96 30.70
C GLU A 164 -6.28 -14.93 29.85
N GLU A 165 -6.47 -15.27 28.57
CA GLU A 165 -7.38 -14.58 27.67
C GLU A 165 -8.81 -15.06 27.89
N LYS A 166 -9.68 -14.17 28.38
CA LYS A 166 -11.12 -14.43 28.45
C LYS A 166 -11.83 -13.78 27.26
N ARG A 167 -12.58 -14.59 26.50
CA ARG A 167 -13.47 -14.12 25.43
C ARG A 167 -14.88 -13.96 25.96
N ILE A 168 -15.45 -12.76 25.82
CA ILE A 168 -16.84 -12.46 26.18
C ILE A 168 -17.62 -12.22 24.90
N LEU A 169 -18.57 -13.10 24.59
CA LEU A 169 -19.45 -12.93 23.44
C LEU A 169 -20.39 -11.73 23.64
N LEU A 170 -20.35 -10.78 22.72
CA LEU A 170 -21.19 -9.58 22.74
C LEU A 170 -22.37 -9.70 21.77
N GLN A 171 -22.14 -10.25 20.58
CA GLN A 171 -23.17 -10.37 19.55
C GLN A 171 -22.85 -11.51 18.57
N LYS A 172 -23.88 -12.18 18.06
CA LYS A 172 -23.79 -13.18 16.98
C LYS A 172 -24.40 -12.66 15.69
N GLY A 173 -24.11 -13.34 14.58
CA GLY A 173 -24.83 -13.13 13.32
C GLY A 173 -24.44 -11.85 12.57
N ILE A 174 -23.23 -11.32 12.82
CA ILE A 174 -22.75 -10.08 12.19
C ILE A 174 -22.37 -10.36 10.74
N LEU A 175 -22.83 -9.50 9.83
CA LEU A 175 -22.43 -9.56 8.44
C LEU A 175 -21.19 -8.72 8.21
N VAL A 176 -20.19 -9.31 7.56
CA VAL A 176 -18.99 -8.58 7.12
C VAL A 176 -19.06 -8.40 5.61
N LYS A 177 -19.09 -7.16 5.15
CA LYS A 177 -19.10 -6.80 3.71
C LYS A 177 -17.74 -6.28 3.30
N GLY A 178 -16.97 -7.10 2.59
CA GLY A 178 -15.55 -6.83 2.36
C GLY A 178 -14.78 -6.86 3.69
N LEU A 179 -14.26 -5.73 4.14
CA LEU A 179 -13.60 -5.58 5.45
C LEU A 179 -14.42 -4.80 6.47
N TYR A 180 -15.69 -4.50 6.18
CA TYR A 180 -16.57 -3.73 7.06
C TYR A 180 -17.51 -4.65 7.85
N PRO A 181 -17.29 -4.86 9.16
CA PRO A 181 -18.26 -5.54 10.02
C PRO A 181 -19.46 -4.63 10.28
N ASN A 182 -20.63 -5.05 9.82
CA ASN A 182 -21.88 -4.31 9.98
C ASN A 182 -22.67 -4.87 11.17
N PHE A 183 -22.62 -4.16 12.30
CA PHE A 183 -23.30 -4.55 13.53
C PHE A 183 -24.00 -3.36 14.19
N ILE A 184 -24.95 -3.65 15.07
CA ILE A 184 -25.71 -2.62 15.79
C ILE A 184 -25.07 -2.46 17.17
N PRO A 185 -24.52 -1.28 17.49
CA PRO A 185 -23.85 -1.05 18.75
C PRO A 185 -24.84 -1.07 19.93
N GLN A 186 -24.48 -1.73 21.03
CA GLN A 186 -25.16 -1.53 22.31
C GLN A 186 -24.51 -0.33 23.00
N PHE A 187 -25.13 0.85 22.92
CA PHE A 187 -24.54 2.13 23.33
C PHE A 187 -24.10 2.24 24.80
N SER A 188 -24.47 1.28 25.66
CA SER A 188 -23.97 1.19 27.03
C SER A 188 -22.52 0.70 27.13
N GLN A 189 -21.96 0.10 26.08
CA GLN A 189 -20.60 -0.45 26.10
C GLN A 189 -19.54 0.60 25.72
N GLN A 190 -18.54 0.75 26.59
CA GLN A 190 -17.39 1.62 26.34
C GLN A 190 -16.55 1.12 25.15
N GLY A 191 -16.04 2.04 24.32
CA GLY A 191 -15.18 1.70 23.17
C GLY A 191 -15.93 1.35 21.88
N PHE A 192 -17.27 1.24 21.91
CA PHE A 192 -18.05 0.93 20.70
C PHE A 192 -18.05 2.08 19.69
N LYS A 193 -18.00 3.33 20.14
CA LYS A 193 -17.88 4.49 19.26
C LYS A 193 -16.58 4.41 18.44
N GLU A 194 -15.47 4.13 19.11
CA GLU A 194 -14.17 3.93 18.50
C GLU A 194 -14.17 2.73 17.55
N LEU A 195 -14.78 1.61 17.96
CA LEU A 195 -14.91 0.42 17.11
C LEU A 195 -15.66 0.72 15.80
N LEU A 196 -16.73 1.51 15.84
CA LEU A 196 -17.45 1.93 14.62
C LEU A 196 -16.55 2.77 13.70
N THR A 197 -15.83 3.75 14.25
CA THR A 197 -14.86 4.56 13.48
C THR A 197 -13.75 3.69 12.89
N ILE A 198 -13.23 2.71 13.64
CA ILE A 198 -12.23 1.76 13.14
C ILE A 198 -12.81 0.91 12.00
N ASN A 199 -14.05 0.43 12.14
CA ASN A 199 -14.72 -0.35 11.10
C ASN A 199 -14.93 0.47 9.83
N GLU A 200 -15.28 1.74 9.91
CA GLU A 200 -15.34 2.63 8.74
C GLU A 200 -13.99 2.73 8.03
N HIS A 201 -12.90 2.89 8.80
CA HIS A 201 -11.55 2.91 8.24
C HIS A 201 -11.15 1.58 7.60
N LEU A 202 -11.44 0.45 8.25
CA LEU A 202 -11.24 -0.89 7.69
C LEU A 202 -12.03 -1.10 6.41
N GLY A 203 -13.31 -0.75 6.46
CA GLY A 203 -14.20 -0.77 5.33
C GLY A 203 -13.58 -0.02 4.16
N ASN A 204 -13.03 1.18 4.42
CA ASN A 204 -12.40 2.07 3.44
C ASN A 204 -11.07 1.59 2.84
N ILE A 205 -10.48 0.48 3.30
CA ILE A 205 -9.34 -0.14 2.63
C ILE A 205 -9.82 -0.75 1.30
N ASN A 206 -9.58 -0.01 0.22
CA ASN A 206 -9.94 -0.35 -1.15
C ASN A 206 -8.96 0.28 -2.18
N GLU A 207 -9.23 0.09 -3.47
CA GLU A 207 -8.44 0.64 -4.59
C GLU A 207 -8.38 2.19 -4.63
N ASN A 208 -9.34 2.88 -4.01
CA ASN A 208 -9.27 4.34 -3.89
C ASN A 208 -8.27 4.76 -2.81
N SER A 209 -8.18 4.01 -1.71
CA SER A 209 -7.25 4.28 -0.59
C SER A 209 -5.85 3.70 -0.79
N ILE A 210 -5.71 2.63 -1.56
CA ILE A 210 -4.44 2.00 -1.93
C ILE A 210 -4.36 2.00 -3.44
N LYS A 211 -3.62 2.97 -3.99
CA LYS A 211 -3.41 3.14 -5.42
C LYS A 211 -2.14 2.41 -5.84
N TYR A 212 -2.15 1.79 -7.01
CA TYR A 212 -1.02 1.02 -7.51
C TYR A 212 -0.65 1.45 -8.92
N ILE A 213 0.65 1.64 -9.16
CA ILE A 213 1.22 2.00 -10.45
C ILE A 213 2.29 0.96 -10.81
N PRO A 214 2.09 0.15 -11.86
CA PRO A 214 3.08 -0.82 -12.31
C PRO A 214 4.28 -0.14 -12.98
N ALA A 215 5.35 -0.91 -13.18
CA ALA A 215 6.55 -0.45 -13.90
C ALA A 215 6.25 -0.06 -15.36
N LEU A 216 5.44 -0.86 -16.06
CA LEU A 216 4.98 -0.55 -17.42
C LEU A 216 3.66 0.21 -17.36
N ARG A 217 3.66 1.49 -17.74
CA ARG A 217 2.50 2.37 -17.56
C ARG A 217 1.85 2.68 -18.90
N ASN A 218 0.53 2.81 -18.85
CA ASN A 218 -0.29 3.24 -19.98
C ASN A 218 -0.92 4.61 -19.64
N ASN A 219 -0.95 5.50 -20.63
CA ASN A 219 -1.53 6.84 -20.50
C ASN A 219 -3.01 6.90 -20.88
N GLY A 220 -3.61 5.78 -21.29
CA GLY A 220 -4.92 5.72 -21.94
C GLY A 220 -6.05 6.46 -21.22
N ASN A 221 -6.02 6.57 -19.89
CA ASN A 221 -7.06 7.27 -19.10
C ASN A 221 -6.55 8.54 -18.39
N THR A 222 -5.28 8.91 -18.55
CA THR A 222 -4.69 10.03 -17.80
C THR A 222 -5.36 11.38 -18.09
N ALA A 223 -5.71 11.64 -19.36
CA ALA A 223 -6.38 12.88 -19.75
C ALA A 223 -7.80 12.98 -19.17
N ASP A 224 -8.55 11.87 -19.16
CA ASP A 224 -9.89 11.82 -18.59
C ASP A 224 -9.85 12.00 -17.07
N ILE A 225 -8.92 11.35 -16.38
CA ILE A 225 -8.73 11.53 -14.93
C ILE A 225 -8.39 12.99 -14.63
N LEU A 226 -7.44 13.57 -15.38
CA LEU A 226 -7.04 14.97 -15.19
C LEU A 226 -8.25 15.91 -15.37
N ASP A 227 -9.04 15.75 -16.44
CA ASP A 227 -10.23 16.58 -16.69
C ASP A 227 -11.29 16.43 -15.59
N ASN A 228 -11.56 15.20 -15.15
CA ASN A 228 -12.56 14.91 -14.13
C ASN A 228 -12.22 15.51 -12.76
N PHE A 229 -10.93 15.61 -12.43
CA PHE A 229 -10.47 16.09 -11.13
C PHE A 229 -9.78 17.46 -11.20
N LYS A 230 -9.80 18.15 -12.35
CA LYS A 230 -9.02 19.38 -12.59
C LYS A 230 -9.29 20.50 -11.60
N GLU A 231 -10.53 20.60 -11.09
CA GLU A 231 -10.94 21.62 -10.13
C GLU A 231 -10.76 21.22 -8.67
N ASN A 232 -10.37 19.97 -8.39
CA ASN A 232 -10.14 19.52 -7.02
C ASN A 232 -8.90 20.21 -6.44
N ILE A 233 -8.94 20.50 -5.15
CA ILE A 233 -7.75 20.88 -4.39
C ILE A 233 -6.99 19.61 -4.02
N ILE A 234 -5.67 19.61 -4.23
CA ILE A 234 -4.82 18.46 -3.91
C ILE A 234 -4.58 18.35 -2.40
N PHE A 235 -3.83 17.35 -1.98
CA PHE A 235 -3.56 17.04 -0.56
C PHE A 235 -2.89 18.17 0.24
N ASP A 236 -2.35 19.21 -0.40
CA ASP A 236 -1.80 20.40 0.27
C ASP A 236 -2.90 21.34 0.81
N ASN A 237 -4.16 21.15 0.40
CA ASN A 237 -5.33 21.97 0.74
C ASN A 237 -5.28 23.41 0.19
N GLU A 238 -4.40 23.68 -0.78
CA GLU A 238 -4.21 25.02 -1.35
C GLU A 238 -4.25 25.01 -2.88
N THR A 239 -3.56 24.06 -3.52
CA THR A 239 -3.34 24.07 -4.96
C THR A 239 -4.41 23.28 -5.70
N ARG A 240 -4.99 23.88 -6.74
CA ARG A 240 -5.87 23.17 -7.66
C ARG A 240 -5.08 22.13 -8.48
N LEU A 241 -5.68 20.97 -8.69
CA LEU A 241 -5.02 19.82 -9.32
C LEU A 241 -4.45 20.13 -10.71
N LEU A 242 -5.18 20.86 -11.55
CA LEU A 242 -4.68 21.24 -12.88
C LEU A 242 -3.44 22.13 -12.80
N ASP A 243 -3.43 23.07 -11.87
CA ASP A 243 -2.31 24.00 -11.70
C ASP A 243 -1.10 23.28 -11.11
N ALA A 244 -1.32 22.38 -10.14
CA ALA A 244 -0.29 21.48 -9.63
C ALA A 244 0.28 20.58 -10.74
N PHE A 245 -0.58 20.05 -11.63
CA PHE A 245 -0.14 19.25 -12.77
C PHE A 245 0.78 20.07 -13.68
N TYR A 246 0.44 21.32 -14.01
CA TYR A 246 1.31 22.19 -14.83
C TYR A 246 2.63 22.54 -14.13
N ILE A 247 2.60 22.85 -12.83
CA ILE A 247 3.80 23.13 -12.04
C ILE A 247 4.74 21.92 -12.04
N TRP A 248 4.23 20.74 -11.72
CA TRP A 248 5.04 19.54 -11.58
C TRP A 248 5.52 18.96 -12.91
N THR A 249 4.72 19.02 -13.97
CA THR A 249 5.17 18.62 -15.31
C THR A 249 6.28 19.53 -15.82
N ASN A 250 6.14 20.86 -15.69
CA ASN A 250 7.19 21.79 -16.05
C ASN A 250 8.47 21.55 -15.22
N LYS A 251 8.32 21.35 -13.91
CA LYS A 251 9.46 21.11 -13.01
C LYS A 251 10.18 19.79 -13.30
N ILE A 252 9.44 18.69 -13.48
CA ILE A 252 10.04 17.36 -13.67
C ILE A 252 10.55 17.21 -15.10
N LEU A 253 9.71 17.49 -16.10
CA LEU A 253 9.97 17.16 -17.51
C LEU A 253 10.67 18.29 -18.27
N ASN A 254 10.67 19.52 -17.74
CA ASN A 254 11.16 20.72 -18.44
C ASN A 254 10.47 20.95 -19.79
N SER A 255 9.20 20.52 -19.88
CA SER A 255 8.31 20.73 -21.02
C SER A 255 6.94 21.14 -20.48
N GLU A 256 6.23 21.99 -21.22
CA GLU A 256 4.89 22.45 -20.85
C GLU A 256 3.86 21.43 -21.35
N PHE A 257 3.00 20.93 -20.47
CA PHE A 257 1.90 20.03 -20.84
C PHE A 257 0.56 20.76 -20.69
N LYS A 258 -0.41 20.50 -21.57
CA LYS A 258 -1.75 21.08 -21.52
C LYS A 258 -2.84 20.03 -21.68
N LEU A 259 -3.91 20.18 -20.91
CA LEU A 259 -5.15 19.45 -21.12
C LEU A 259 -5.93 20.12 -22.26
N LYS A 260 -6.34 19.34 -23.26
CA LYS A 260 -7.19 19.77 -24.37
C LYS A 260 -8.42 18.89 -24.52
N ILE A 261 -9.48 19.52 -25.01
CA ILE A 261 -10.73 18.85 -25.35
C ILE A 261 -11.00 19.15 -26.82
N GLU A 262 -10.92 18.12 -27.66
CA GLU A 262 -11.18 18.20 -29.10
C GLU A 262 -12.15 17.09 -29.48
N GLU A 263 -13.21 17.43 -30.22
CA GLU A 263 -14.22 16.45 -30.67
C GLU A 263 -14.77 15.55 -29.54
N ASN A 264 -14.95 16.13 -28.34
CA ASN A 264 -15.39 15.43 -27.12
C ASN A 264 -14.42 14.33 -26.61
N LYS A 265 -13.18 14.32 -27.10
CA LYS A 265 -12.07 13.51 -26.56
C LYS A 265 -11.14 14.40 -25.76
N ARG A 266 -10.73 13.91 -24.58
CA ARG A 266 -9.72 14.57 -23.75
C ARG A 266 -8.35 14.07 -24.15
N LYS A 267 -7.41 14.98 -24.34
CA LYS A 267 -6.01 14.67 -24.62
C LYS A 267 -5.09 15.56 -23.81
N ILE A 268 -3.92 15.03 -23.46
CA ILE A 268 -2.81 15.83 -22.95
C ILE A 268 -1.85 16.05 -24.12
N VAL A 269 -1.45 17.29 -24.36
CA VAL A 269 -0.45 17.63 -25.38
C VAL A 269 0.77 18.24 -24.72
N ALA A 270 1.95 17.99 -25.28
CA ALA A 270 3.17 18.69 -24.91
C ALA A 270 3.37 19.90 -25.83
N LEU A 271 3.90 20.97 -25.28
CA LEU A 271 4.28 22.18 -26.00
C LEU A 271 5.79 22.34 -25.95
N GLU A 272 6.43 22.35 -27.11
CA GLU A 272 7.85 22.66 -27.25
C GLU A 272 8.01 23.75 -28.31
N ASN A 273 8.61 24.89 -27.93
CA ASN A 273 8.79 26.05 -28.82
C ASN A 273 7.50 26.50 -29.54
N ASN A 274 6.37 26.52 -28.83
CA ASN A 274 5.01 26.80 -29.36
C ASN A 274 4.47 25.81 -30.38
N ILE A 275 5.12 24.64 -30.55
CA ILE A 275 4.63 23.55 -31.38
C ILE A 275 3.99 22.52 -30.45
N GLU A 276 2.80 22.05 -30.83
CA GLU A 276 2.07 21.03 -30.09
C GLU A 276 2.46 19.64 -30.57
N PHE A 277 2.75 18.77 -29.62
CA PHE A 277 3.06 17.37 -29.85
C PHE A 277 2.06 16.49 -29.11
N ASP A 278 1.57 15.47 -29.80
CA ASP A 278 0.82 14.39 -29.16
C ASP A 278 1.75 13.61 -28.20
N LEU A 279 1.20 12.98 -27.16
CA LEU A 279 1.98 12.09 -26.30
C LEU A 279 2.68 10.97 -27.09
N LEU A 280 2.11 10.53 -28.20
CA LEU A 280 2.72 9.53 -29.09
C LEU A 280 3.94 10.07 -29.87
N GLN A 281 4.08 11.40 -29.98
CA GLN A 281 5.17 12.05 -30.72
C GLN A 281 6.35 12.45 -29.82
N ILE A 282 6.15 12.48 -28.49
CA ILE A 282 7.20 12.78 -27.52
C ILE A 282 7.91 11.51 -27.03
N GLY A 283 9.14 11.67 -26.55
CA GLY A 283 9.96 10.57 -26.05
C GLY A 283 9.24 9.74 -24.97
N PHE A 284 9.33 8.41 -25.08
CA PHE A 284 8.61 7.43 -24.26
C PHE A 284 8.68 7.73 -22.74
N GLY A 285 9.87 8.11 -22.26
CA GLY A 285 10.11 8.46 -20.85
C GLY A 285 9.26 9.61 -20.31
N ASN A 286 8.98 10.64 -21.12
CA ASN A 286 8.14 11.77 -20.71
C ASN A 286 6.72 11.31 -20.35
N THR A 287 6.21 10.40 -21.17
CA THR A 287 4.84 9.91 -21.03
C THR A 287 4.68 8.97 -19.83
N GLN A 288 5.74 8.25 -19.42
CA GLN A 288 5.70 7.32 -18.29
C GLN A 288 5.60 8.01 -16.92
N ILE A 289 5.85 9.32 -16.84
CA ILE A 289 5.72 10.09 -15.58
C ILE A 289 4.28 10.53 -15.34
N LEU A 290 3.50 10.80 -16.39
CA LEU A 290 2.14 11.35 -16.26
C LEU A 290 1.21 10.50 -15.38
N PRO A 291 1.19 9.15 -15.50
CA PRO A 291 0.38 8.31 -14.61
C PRO A 291 0.82 8.41 -13.15
N ILE A 292 2.13 8.53 -12.88
CA ILE A 292 2.65 8.74 -11.52
C ILE A 292 2.15 10.07 -10.97
N LEU A 293 2.36 11.15 -11.73
CA LEU A 293 1.95 12.50 -11.34
C LEU A 293 0.46 12.56 -11.01
N ILE A 294 -0.39 12.13 -11.94
CA ILE A 294 -1.83 12.21 -11.80
C ILE A 294 -2.32 11.34 -10.63
N THR A 295 -1.76 10.15 -10.45
CA THR A 295 -2.13 9.27 -9.32
C THR A 295 -1.77 9.89 -7.97
N ILE A 296 -0.61 10.54 -7.86
CA ILE A 296 -0.20 11.23 -6.63
C ILE A 296 -1.07 12.47 -6.40
N LEU A 297 -1.28 13.31 -7.41
CA LEU A 297 -2.05 14.56 -7.28
C LEU A 297 -3.54 14.32 -6.99
N THR A 298 -4.09 13.18 -7.43
CA THR A 298 -5.47 12.76 -7.10
C THR A 298 -5.58 12.01 -5.77
N ALA A 299 -4.45 11.66 -5.13
CA ALA A 299 -4.46 10.99 -3.84
C ALA A 299 -4.91 11.95 -2.73
N LYS A 300 -5.61 11.39 -1.74
CA LYS A 300 -6.10 12.10 -0.56
C LYS A 300 -5.19 11.80 0.63
N LYS A 301 -5.18 12.71 1.60
CA LYS A 301 -4.52 12.49 2.88
C LYS A 301 -4.95 11.15 3.49
N GLY A 302 -3.98 10.33 3.85
CA GLY A 302 -4.16 9.01 4.43
C GLY A 302 -4.17 7.84 3.44
N ASP A 303 -4.18 8.13 2.13
CA ASP A 303 -4.03 7.13 1.08
C ASP A 303 -2.58 6.62 1.01
N LEU A 304 -2.42 5.40 0.49
CA LEU A 304 -1.15 4.78 0.14
C LEU A 304 -1.03 4.69 -1.39
N VAL A 305 0.04 5.23 -1.95
CA VAL A 305 0.38 5.10 -3.38
C VAL A 305 1.58 4.18 -3.52
N ILE A 306 1.39 3.04 -4.17
CA ILE A 306 2.42 2.04 -4.46
C ILE A 306 2.91 2.24 -5.89
N ILE A 307 4.22 2.39 -6.08
CA ILE A 307 4.83 2.66 -7.38
C ILE A 307 5.96 1.66 -7.61
N GLU A 308 5.83 0.84 -8.65
CA GLU A 308 6.90 -0.07 -9.07
C GLU A 308 7.81 0.60 -10.09
N ASN A 309 9.12 0.49 -9.84
CA ASN A 309 10.22 0.98 -10.66
C ASN A 309 9.96 2.40 -11.22
N PRO A 310 9.77 3.41 -10.35
CA PRO A 310 9.51 4.79 -10.76
C PRO A 310 10.54 5.33 -11.78
N GLU A 311 11.79 4.85 -11.72
CA GLU A 311 12.92 5.25 -12.56
C GLU A 311 12.87 4.76 -14.01
N VAL A 312 12.08 3.73 -14.33
CA VAL A 312 12.18 3.03 -15.61
C VAL A 312 11.83 3.97 -16.77
N HIS A 313 12.70 4.00 -17.77
CA HIS A 313 12.68 4.90 -18.93
C HIS A 313 12.78 6.41 -18.62
N LEU A 314 13.13 6.79 -17.39
CA LEU A 314 13.32 8.19 -17.04
C LEU A 314 14.76 8.65 -17.23
N HIS A 315 14.92 9.84 -17.79
CA HIS A 315 16.21 10.51 -17.81
C HIS A 315 16.69 10.75 -16.36
N PRO A 316 17.98 10.57 -16.02
CA PRO A 316 18.50 10.71 -14.65
C PRO A 316 18.12 12.03 -13.96
N LYS A 317 18.11 13.14 -14.71
CA LYS A 317 17.67 14.47 -14.21
C LYS A 317 16.23 14.45 -13.66
N TRP A 318 15.32 13.70 -14.26
CA TRP A 318 13.92 13.65 -13.85
C TRP A 318 13.69 12.80 -12.60
N LYS A 319 14.53 11.78 -12.38
CA LYS A 319 14.52 10.97 -11.13
C LYS A 319 14.63 11.85 -9.89
N THR A 320 15.42 12.93 -9.97
CA THR A 320 15.56 13.93 -8.89
C THR A 320 14.24 14.58 -8.51
N ASN A 321 13.57 15.16 -9.50
CA ASN A 321 12.37 15.98 -9.26
C ASN A 321 11.18 15.08 -8.87
N LEU A 322 11.24 13.81 -9.25
CA LEU A 322 10.26 12.80 -8.84
C LEU A 322 10.34 12.49 -7.34
N VAL A 323 11.55 12.33 -6.78
CA VAL A 323 11.73 12.14 -5.32
C VAL A 323 11.20 13.35 -4.54
N GLU A 324 11.37 14.56 -5.08
CA GLU A 324 10.81 15.76 -4.46
C GLU A 324 9.28 15.72 -4.39
N LEU A 325 8.61 15.28 -5.46
CA LEU A 325 7.16 15.09 -5.46
C LEU A 325 6.73 14.06 -4.41
N PHE A 326 7.48 12.96 -4.24
CA PHE A 326 7.18 11.95 -3.24
C PHE A 326 7.23 12.54 -1.82
N TYR A 327 8.27 13.32 -1.52
CA TYR A 327 8.36 14.00 -0.22
C TYR A 327 7.30 15.08 -0.03
N TYR A 328 6.95 15.80 -1.09
CA TYR A 328 5.84 16.75 -1.05
C TYR A 328 4.55 16.06 -0.64
N ALA A 329 4.19 14.96 -1.30
CA ALA A 329 3.02 14.16 -0.96
C ALA A 329 3.07 13.59 0.48
N ALA A 330 4.23 13.03 0.86
CA ALA A 330 4.48 12.48 2.19
C ALA A 330 4.29 13.51 3.31
N LYS A 331 4.77 14.74 3.12
CA LYS A 331 4.65 15.84 4.09
C LYS A 331 3.20 16.19 4.39
N PHE A 332 2.33 16.10 3.39
CA PHE A 332 0.89 16.36 3.51
C PHE A 332 0.05 15.11 3.83
N GLY A 333 0.71 14.00 4.15
CA GLY A 333 0.08 12.79 4.68
C GLY A 333 -0.45 11.82 3.62
N VAL A 334 0.04 11.90 2.37
CA VAL A 334 -0.10 10.81 1.40
C VAL A 334 1.10 9.88 1.56
N ASN A 335 0.87 8.62 1.86
CA ASN A 335 1.97 7.66 2.00
C ASN A 335 2.40 7.15 0.62
N ILE A 336 3.70 7.10 0.38
CA ILE A 336 4.29 6.61 -0.86
C ILE A 336 5.12 5.36 -0.54
N LEU A 337 4.86 4.27 -1.24
CA LEU A 337 5.70 3.07 -1.23
C LEU A 337 6.28 2.89 -2.64
N ILE A 338 7.60 2.88 -2.75
CA ILE A 338 8.29 2.63 -4.01
C ILE A 338 9.09 1.33 -3.95
N GLU A 339 9.01 0.54 -5.03
CA GLU A 339 9.97 -0.53 -5.30
C GLU A 339 10.98 0.00 -6.33
N THR A 340 12.28 -0.06 -6.03
CA THR A 340 13.32 0.50 -6.91
C THR A 340 14.64 -0.27 -6.79
N GLN A 341 15.38 -0.32 -7.89
CA GLN A 341 16.77 -0.79 -7.93
C GLN A 341 17.73 0.36 -8.28
N SER A 342 17.23 1.58 -8.39
CA SER A 342 18.02 2.75 -8.76
C SER A 342 18.79 3.31 -7.56
N LEU A 343 20.11 3.11 -7.60
CA LEU A 343 21.04 3.77 -6.67
C LEU A 343 20.91 5.30 -6.73
N GLU A 344 20.57 5.88 -7.88
CA GLU A 344 20.37 7.32 -8.00
C GLU A 344 19.14 7.82 -7.24
N ILE A 345 18.03 7.06 -7.23
CA ILE A 345 16.86 7.38 -6.40
C ILE A 345 17.25 7.32 -4.92
N VAL A 346 17.93 6.25 -4.49
CA VAL A 346 18.38 6.11 -3.10
C VAL A 346 19.30 7.27 -2.71
N ASN A 347 20.28 7.60 -3.54
CA ASN A 347 21.21 8.71 -3.27
C ASN A 347 20.48 10.05 -3.19
N ARG A 348 19.47 10.28 -4.03
CA ARG A 348 18.67 11.51 -3.95
C ARG A 348 17.86 11.56 -2.65
N ILE A 349 17.26 10.45 -2.22
CA ILE A 349 16.53 10.33 -0.95
C ILE A 349 17.45 10.66 0.23
N ARG A 350 18.65 10.09 0.26
CA ARG A 350 19.68 10.37 1.29
C ARG A 350 20.04 11.85 1.34
N LEU A 351 20.20 12.48 0.18
CA LEU A 351 20.50 13.91 0.08
C LEU A 351 19.36 14.79 0.59
N PHE A 352 18.10 14.41 0.34
CA PHE A 352 16.94 15.10 0.92
C PHE A 352 16.92 15.02 2.45
N VAL A 353 17.14 13.83 3.01
CA VAL A 353 17.21 13.65 4.48
C VAL A 353 18.34 14.49 5.09
N LYS A 354 19.53 14.50 4.46
CA LYS A 354 20.65 15.34 4.90
C LYS A 354 20.32 16.83 4.92
N ASN A 355 19.57 17.30 3.93
CA ASN A 355 19.22 18.72 3.80
C ASN A 355 18.05 19.13 4.70
N ASP A 356 17.17 18.18 5.05
CA ASP A 356 16.04 18.37 5.95
C ASP A 356 15.86 17.13 6.83
N ASN A 357 16.43 17.18 8.04
CA ASN A 357 16.37 16.07 9.00
C ASN A 357 14.93 15.71 9.42
N THR A 358 13.94 16.59 9.23
CA THR A 358 12.54 16.25 9.54
C THR A 358 12.00 15.15 8.63
N LEU A 359 12.65 14.92 7.47
CA LEU A 359 12.32 13.84 6.56
C LEU A 359 12.79 12.47 7.06
N LYS A 360 13.75 12.40 7.99
CA LYS A 360 14.29 11.14 8.52
C LYS A 360 13.17 10.25 9.08
N ASP A 361 12.32 10.80 9.93
CA ASP A 361 11.19 10.09 10.54
C ASP A 361 10.07 9.74 9.54
N LYS A 362 10.09 10.37 8.37
CA LYS A 362 9.18 10.14 7.25
C LYS A 362 9.77 9.28 6.15
N THR A 363 10.95 8.70 6.37
CA THR A 363 11.63 7.85 5.40
C THR A 363 11.89 6.49 6.00
N SER A 364 11.60 5.43 5.24
CA SER A 364 11.91 4.06 5.64
C SER A 364 12.50 3.31 4.46
N LEU A 365 13.77 2.92 4.59
CA LEU A 365 14.51 2.17 3.57
C LEU A 365 14.65 0.71 4.02
N TYR A 366 14.17 -0.21 3.18
CA TYR A 366 14.27 -1.65 3.42
C TYR A 366 15.04 -2.32 2.29
N PHE A 367 16.06 -3.09 2.67
CA PHE A 367 16.81 -3.95 1.77
C PHE A 367 16.34 -5.40 1.91
N PHE A 368 16.04 -6.01 0.77
CA PHE A 368 15.58 -7.39 0.67
C PHE A 368 16.66 -8.26 0.03
N GLU A 369 17.09 -9.28 0.76
CA GLU A 369 18.03 -10.29 0.31
C GLU A 369 17.35 -11.64 0.16
N ASN A 370 17.78 -12.40 -0.84
CA ASN A 370 17.33 -13.77 -1.04
C ASN A 370 18.38 -14.76 -0.52
N HIS A 371 18.11 -15.36 0.64
CA HIS A 371 18.93 -16.42 1.22
C HIS A 371 18.23 -17.77 1.03
N SER A 372 18.54 -18.45 -0.08
CA SER A 372 18.07 -19.82 -0.37
C SER A 372 16.56 -20.03 -0.15
N LEU A 373 15.71 -19.20 -0.78
CA LEU A 373 14.23 -19.21 -0.68
C LEU A 373 13.65 -18.57 0.58
N LYS A 374 14.45 -17.90 1.40
CA LYS A 374 13.99 -17.02 2.48
C LYS A 374 14.33 -15.58 2.17
N SER A 375 13.40 -14.69 2.47
CA SER A 375 13.61 -13.25 2.40
C SER A 375 14.23 -12.80 3.71
N ALA A 376 15.47 -12.31 3.67
CA ALA A 376 16.00 -11.53 4.77
C ALA A 376 15.70 -10.06 4.48
N ILE A 377 15.06 -9.40 5.43
CA ILE A 377 14.67 -8.00 5.31
C ILE A 377 15.45 -7.23 6.37
N GLN A 378 16.18 -6.22 5.91
CA GLN A 378 16.95 -5.32 6.76
C GLN A 378 16.41 -3.91 6.59
N LYS A 379 16.12 -3.23 7.70
CA LYS A 379 15.86 -1.79 7.68
C LYS A 379 17.21 -1.10 7.71
N ILE A 380 17.43 -0.19 6.77
CA ILE A 380 18.63 0.65 6.71
C ILE A 380 18.24 2.03 7.25
N GLU A 381 18.95 2.50 8.26
CA GLU A 381 18.76 3.84 8.79
C GLU A 381 19.59 4.85 7.98
N ILE A 382 18.96 5.97 7.64
CA ILE A 382 19.64 7.10 6.99
C ILE A 382 20.00 8.08 8.10
N GLU A 383 21.29 8.27 8.35
CA GLU A 383 21.77 9.21 9.35
C GLU A 383 21.58 10.67 8.93
N ASP A 384 21.67 11.58 9.90
CA ASP A 384 21.50 13.03 9.69
C ASP A 384 22.53 13.60 8.70
N THR A 385 23.67 12.91 8.52
CA THR A 385 24.71 13.25 7.54
C THR A 385 24.35 12.79 6.12
N GLY A 386 23.29 12.01 5.95
CA GLY A 386 22.92 11.28 4.74
C GLY A 386 23.69 9.97 4.54
N SER A 387 24.56 9.55 5.46
CA SER A 387 25.17 8.21 5.42
C SER A 387 24.13 7.13 5.73
N LEU A 388 24.32 5.94 5.17
CA LEU A 388 23.59 4.75 5.59
C LEU A 388 24.34 4.10 6.75
N ASP A 389 23.62 3.63 7.77
CA ASP A 389 24.18 2.85 8.87
C ASP A 389 24.78 1.52 8.40
N LEU A 390 24.20 0.95 7.35
CA LEU A 390 24.64 -0.25 6.68
C LEU A 390 24.57 -0.08 5.16
N TRP A 391 25.63 -0.51 4.48
CA TRP A 391 25.64 -0.74 3.04
C TRP A 391 25.62 -2.24 2.77
N PRO A 392 24.50 -2.80 2.30
CA PRO A 392 24.46 -4.21 1.92
C PRO A 392 25.42 -4.52 0.78
N ASP A 393 26.02 -5.71 0.79
CA ASP A 393 27.04 -6.11 -0.19
C ASP A 393 26.53 -6.08 -1.64
N ASP A 394 25.25 -6.44 -1.85
CA ASP A 394 24.58 -6.45 -3.15
C ASP A 394 23.81 -5.14 -3.44
N PHE A 395 24.06 -4.06 -2.69
CA PHE A 395 23.41 -2.78 -2.90
C PHE A 395 23.96 -2.04 -4.13
N VAL A 396 25.23 -2.26 -4.43
CA VAL A 396 25.91 -1.78 -5.63
C VAL A 396 26.30 -3.01 -6.42
N ASP A 397 25.84 -3.12 -7.67
CA ASP A 397 26.28 -4.22 -8.53
C ASP A 397 27.81 -4.26 -8.54
N LYS A 398 28.40 -5.40 -8.12
CA LYS A 398 29.86 -5.60 -8.14
C LYS A 398 30.46 -5.27 -9.50
N VAL A 399 29.71 -5.54 -10.57
CA VAL A 399 30.05 -5.17 -11.96
C VAL A 399 30.25 -3.66 -12.12
N THR A 400 29.44 -2.81 -11.48
CA THR A 400 29.60 -1.35 -11.58
C THR A 400 30.86 -0.87 -10.87
N ILE A 401 31.32 -1.56 -9.83
CA ILE A 401 32.56 -1.25 -9.13
C ILE A 401 33.75 -1.81 -9.93
N GLU A 402 33.71 -3.10 -10.29
CA GLU A 402 34.77 -3.78 -11.04
C GLU A 402 35.00 -3.18 -12.43
N ASP A 403 33.94 -2.83 -13.17
CA ASP A 403 34.06 -2.22 -14.49
C ASP A 403 34.58 -0.78 -14.38
N ASN A 404 34.11 0.01 -13.40
CA ASN A 404 34.62 1.39 -13.23
C ASN A 404 36.06 1.42 -12.74
N PHE A 405 36.47 0.47 -11.89
CA PHE A 405 37.87 0.34 -11.46
C PHE A 405 38.75 -0.34 -12.50
N GLY A 406 38.21 -1.19 -13.38
CA GLY A 406 38.92 -1.79 -14.51
C GLY A 406 39.08 -0.85 -15.72
N LEU A 407 38.35 0.27 -15.72
CA LEU A 407 38.48 1.37 -16.68
C LEU A 407 39.42 2.50 -16.21
N LEU A 408 39.90 2.45 -14.95
CA LEU A 408 40.92 3.32 -14.36
C LEU A 408 42.30 2.66 -14.45
#